data_AF-A0A0H2S929-F1
#
_entry.id   AF-A0A0H2S929-F1
#
_cell.length_a   1.000
_cell.length_b   1.000
_cell.length_c   1.000
_cell.angle_alpha   90.00
_cell.angle_beta   90.00
_cell.angle_gamma   90.00
#
_symmetry.space_group_name_H-M   'P 1'
#
loop_
_entity.id
_entity.type
_entity.pdbx_description
1 polymer ?
#
loop_
_entity_poly.entity_id
_entity_poly.type
_entity_poly.pdbx_seq_one_letter_code
_entity_poly.pdbx_strand_id
1 'polypeptide(L)'
;MRAYLKATLGVSIIQMTEGIAAGLLYLHNQDIVHGDLKGDNILVSDSGKPLLTDFGLSRLMHVTDISRSIDSAGVKGTTRWMAIEFFRSILLFPSEVETLHMHTKQSDVWAFGMVTYELLTGLVPFHDLKYDVQVSFAIAYGRKPVP
;
A
#
# COMPACT_ATOMS: atom_id res chain seq x y z
N MET A 1 -1.55 6.45 12.68
CA MET A 1 -0.65 7.51 12.18
C MET A 1 -1.21 8.94 12.35
N ARG A 2 -2.32 9.35 11.72
CA ARG A 2 -2.82 10.75 11.75
C ARG A 2 -3.02 11.37 13.14
N ALA A 3 -3.62 10.64 14.09
CA ALA A 3 -3.85 11.13 15.44
C ALA A 3 -2.53 11.41 16.18
N TYR A 4 -1.53 10.53 16.03
CA TYR A 4 -0.17 10.71 16.57
C TYR A 4 0.53 11.93 15.94
N LEU A 5 0.45 12.10 14.61
CA LEU A 5 1.08 13.24 13.93
C LEU A 5 0.53 14.60 14.39
N LYS A 6 -0.80 14.71 14.54
CA LYS A 6 -1.45 15.94 15.01
C LYS A 6 -1.23 16.20 16.50
N ALA A 7 -1.36 15.17 17.33
CA ALA A 7 -1.34 15.34 18.79
C ALA A 7 0.07 15.46 19.37
N THR A 8 1.05 14.79 18.75
CA THR A 8 2.38 14.60 19.35
C THR A 8 3.45 15.47 18.69
N LEU A 9 3.37 15.72 17.38
CA LEU A 9 4.49 16.32 16.64
C LEU A 9 4.14 17.63 15.92
N GLY A 10 2.86 18.00 15.80
CA GLY A 10 2.44 19.20 15.06
C GLY A 10 2.84 19.17 13.57
N VAL A 11 3.13 17.99 13.02
CA VAL A 11 3.68 17.83 11.67
C VAL A 11 2.58 18.00 10.63
N SER A 12 2.86 18.82 9.63
CA SER A 12 1.95 19.02 8.50
C SER A 12 1.83 17.74 7.68
N ILE A 13 0.59 17.33 7.37
CA ILE A 13 0.32 16.20 6.48
C ILE A 13 1.01 16.41 5.11
N ILE A 14 1.07 17.67 4.63
CA ILE A 14 1.73 18.00 3.37
C ILE A 14 3.23 17.69 3.46
N GLN A 15 3.90 18.14 4.52
CA GLN A 15 5.33 17.87 4.74
C GLN A 15 5.62 16.37 4.88
N MET A 16 4.72 15.63 5.53
CA MET A 16 4.81 14.18 5.63
C MET A 16 4.72 13.52 4.25
N THR A 17 3.71 13.89 3.46
CA THR A 17 3.51 13.34 2.10
C THR A 17 4.68 13.69 1.17
N GLU A 18 5.19 14.92 1.22
CA GLU A 18 6.36 15.36 0.46
C GLU A 18 7.61 14.55 0.83
N GLY A 19 7.87 14.34 2.12
CA GLY A 19 9.00 13.57 2.58
C GLY A 19 8.93 12.09 2.19
N ILE A 20 7.74 11.47 2.27
CA ILE A 20 7.49 10.10 1.81
C ILE A 20 7.75 10.01 0.30
N ALA A 21 7.23 10.96 -0.49
CA ALA A 21 7.42 11.00 -1.94
C ALA A 21 8.91 11.16 -2.30
N ALA A 22 9.64 12.01 -1.58
CA ALA A 22 11.08 12.20 -1.79
C ALA A 22 11.87 10.93 -1.48
N GLY A 23 11.55 10.24 -0.38
CA GLY A 23 12.16 8.95 -0.05
C GLY A 23 11.88 7.87 -1.11
N LEU A 24 10.64 7.81 -1.59
CA LEU A 24 10.24 6.84 -2.62
C LEU A 24 10.91 7.13 -3.97
N LEU A 25 10.98 8.41 -4.35
CA LEU A 25 11.71 8.86 -5.54
C LEU A 25 13.20 8.50 -5.47
N TYR A 26 13.81 8.65 -4.30
CA TYR A 26 15.20 8.23 -4.08
C TYR A 26 15.38 6.73 -4.36
N LEU A 27 14.54 5.86 -3.78
CA LEU A 27 14.59 4.42 -4.05
C LEU A 27 14.42 4.13 -5.55
N HIS A 28 13.42 4.74 -6.19
CA HIS A 28 13.14 4.54 -7.61
C HIS A 28 14.28 5.00 -8.51
N ASN A 29 15.02 6.05 -8.15
CA ASN A 29 16.22 6.50 -8.85
C ASN A 29 17.42 5.56 -8.66
N GLN A 30 17.39 4.68 -7.65
CA GLN A 30 18.39 3.61 -7.44
C GLN A 30 17.92 2.26 -8.01
N ASP A 31 16.86 2.25 -8.82
CA ASP A 31 16.20 1.04 -9.34
C ASP A 31 15.72 0.07 -8.26
N ILE A 32 15.44 0.59 -7.06
CA ILE A 32 14.86 -0.14 -5.95
C ILE A 32 13.35 0.10 -5.95
N VAL A 33 12.58 -0.97 -5.98
CA VAL A 33 11.14 -0.97 -5.72
C VAL A 33 10.92 -1.24 -4.23
N HIS A 34 10.07 -0.45 -3.57
CA HIS A 34 9.77 -0.66 -2.15
C HIS A 34 8.97 -1.95 -1.95
N GLY A 35 7.86 -2.13 -2.69
CA GLY A 35 7.08 -3.37 -2.74
C GLY A 35 6.13 -3.62 -1.56
N ASP A 36 6.27 -2.92 -0.43
CA ASP A 36 5.39 -3.04 0.75
C ASP A 36 5.13 -1.68 1.39
N LEU A 37 5.00 -0.62 0.58
CA LEU A 37 4.76 0.73 1.12
C LEU A 37 3.36 0.80 1.76
N LYS A 38 3.31 1.08 3.06
CA LYS A 38 2.08 1.24 3.86
C LYS A 38 2.38 2.11 5.08
N GLY A 39 1.33 2.56 5.79
CA GLY A 39 1.49 3.40 6.97
C GLY A 39 2.39 2.80 8.06
N ASP A 40 2.37 1.47 8.24
CA ASP A 40 3.21 0.77 9.22
C ASP A 40 4.70 0.82 8.89
N ASN A 41 5.05 0.97 7.60
CA ASN A 41 6.43 1.01 7.11
C ASN A 41 6.96 2.44 6.95
N ILE A 42 6.30 3.41 7.60
CA ILE A 42 6.70 4.82 7.61
C ILE A 42 6.92 5.22 9.05
N LEU A 43 8.19 5.34 9.42
CA LEU A 43 8.60 5.81 10.73
C LEU A 43 8.71 7.35 10.72
N VAL A 44 8.66 7.94 11.90
CA VAL A 44 8.84 9.39 12.06
C VAL A 44 10.04 9.63 12.96
N SER A 45 11.02 10.37 12.44
CA SER A 45 12.20 10.74 13.22
C SER A 45 11.86 11.71 14.36
N ASP A 46 12.79 11.89 15.29
CA ASP A 46 12.70 12.90 16.35
C ASP A 46 12.57 14.34 15.79
N SER A 47 13.03 14.56 14.56
CA SER A 47 12.87 15.83 13.82
C SER A 47 11.56 15.94 13.04
N GLY A 48 10.64 14.99 13.21
CA GLY A 48 9.33 14.98 12.56
C GLY A 48 9.35 14.59 11.07
N LYS A 49 10.44 13.99 10.57
CA LYS A 49 10.58 13.61 9.16
C LYS A 49 10.15 12.14 8.94
N PRO A 50 9.45 11.83 7.84
CA PRO A 50 9.18 10.45 7.45
C PRO A 50 10.47 9.71 7.09
N LEU A 51 10.55 8.45 7.50
CA LEU A 51 11.59 7.51 7.13
C LEU A 51 10.93 6.24 6.59
N LEU A 52 11.26 5.86 5.36
CA LEU A 52 10.78 4.60 4.77
C LEU A 52 11.61 3.43 5.32
N THR A 53 10.95 2.36 5.72
CA THR A 53 11.57 1.12 6.19
C THR A 53 11.06 -0.08 5.38
N ASP A 54 11.69 -1.24 5.56
CA ASP A 54 11.24 -2.52 4.98
C ASP A 54 11.09 -2.48 3.44
N PHE A 55 11.96 -1.70 2.78
CA PHE A 55 12.07 -1.61 1.32
C PHE A 55 13.07 -2.63 0.75
N GLY A 56 13.00 -2.89 -0.56
CA GLY A 56 13.83 -3.92 -1.19
C GLY A 56 13.36 -5.34 -0.87
N LEU A 57 12.22 -5.48 -0.20
CA LEU A 57 11.47 -6.71 -0.09
C LEU A 57 10.79 -6.98 -1.43
N SER A 58 11.56 -7.46 -2.42
CA SER A 58 11.05 -7.88 -3.72
C SER A 58 10.13 -9.09 -3.56
N ARG A 59 8.85 -8.86 -3.23
CA ARG A 59 7.86 -9.94 -3.19
C ARG A 59 7.45 -10.30 -4.61
N LEU A 60 7.79 -11.53 -4.99
CA LEU A 60 7.13 -12.23 -6.07
C LEU A 60 5.75 -12.63 -5.56
N MET A 61 4.69 -12.06 -6.14
CA MET A 61 3.32 -12.46 -5.80
C MET A 61 2.91 -13.60 -6.73
N HIS A 62 2.88 -14.82 -6.21
CA HIS A 62 2.24 -15.93 -6.91
C HIS A 62 0.72 -15.84 -6.77
N VAL A 63 -0.01 -16.39 -7.75
CA VAL A 63 -1.48 -16.57 -7.68
C VAL A 63 -1.89 -17.27 -6.38
N THR A 64 -1.08 -18.22 -5.91
CA THR A 64 -1.29 -18.95 -4.65
C THR A 64 -1.10 -18.09 -3.41
N ASP A 65 -0.31 -17.02 -3.47
CA ASP A 65 -0.14 -16.09 -2.34
C ASP A 65 -1.36 -15.17 -2.21
N ILE A 66 -1.97 -14.83 -3.35
CA ILE A 66 -3.21 -14.06 -3.40
C ILE A 66 -4.38 -14.93 -2.94
N SER A 67 -4.47 -16.20 -3.35
CA SER A 67 -5.48 -17.12 -2.82
C SER A 67 -5.33 -17.34 -1.31
N ARG A 68 -4.10 -17.44 -0.79
CA ARG A 68 -3.84 -17.52 0.66
C ARG A 68 -4.21 -16.26 1.44
N SER A 69 -4.07 -15.07 0.84
CA SER A 69 -4.58 -13.82 1.42
C SER A 69 -6.10 -13.71 1.41
N ILE A 70 -6.77 -14.42 0.49
CA ILE A 70 -8.23 -14.53 0.40
C ILE A 70 -8.77 -15.48 1.47
N ASP A 71 -8.03 -16.56 1.78
CA ASP A 71 -8.42 -17.60 2.74
C ASP A 71 -8.09 -17.26 4.20
N SER A 72 -7.24 -16.27 4.47
CA SER A 72 -6.89 -15.86 5.83
C SER A 72 -8.02 -15.05 6.46
N ALA A 73 -8.91 -15.74 7.18
CA ALA A 73 -9.95 -15.15 8.01
C ALA A 73 -9.35 -14.19 9.06
N GLY A 74 -9.22 -12.91 8.71
CA GLY A 74 -9.00 -11.81 9.65
C GLY A 74 -7.57 -11.30 9.82
N VAL A 75 -6.62 -11.64 8.95
CA VAL A 75 -5.27 -11.04 9.03
C VAL A 75 -5.28 -9.68 8.33
N LYS A 76 -4.95 -8.62 9.08
CA LYS A 76 -4.68 -7.26 8.58
C LYS A 76 -3.50 -7.31 7.59
N GLY A 77 -3.78 -7.48 6.30
CA GLY A 77 -2.75 -7.59 5.26
C GLY A 77 -2.41 -6.26 4.57
N THR A 78 -1.31 -6.27 3.79
CA THR A 78 -0.92 -5.19 2.86
C THR A 78 -1.94 -4.97 1.73
N THR A 79 -2.92 -5.86 1.56
CA THR A 79 -3.94 -5.87 0.49
C THR A 79 -4.51 -4.49 0.15
N ARG A 80 -4.78 -3.67 1.18
CA ARG A 80 -5.38 -2.32 1.05
C ARG A 80 -4.49 -1.31 0.33
N TRP A 81 -3.18 -1.53 0.31
CA TRP A 81 -2.19 -0.69 -0.38
C TRP A 81 -1.71 -1.33 -1.69
N MET A 82 -2.13 -2.55 -2.01
CA MET A 82 -1.73 -3.23 -3.23
C MET A 82 -2.44 -2.66 -4.46
N ALA A 83 -1.69 -2.60 -5.56
CA ALA A 83 -2.13 -2.04 -6.83
C ALA A 83 -3.12 -2.94 -7.59
N ILE A 84 -3.95 -2.33 -8.43
CA ILE A 84 -5.06 -3.00 -9.11
C ILE A 84 -4.63 -4.15 -10.04
N GLU A 85 -3.46 -4.03 -10.65
CA GLU A 85 -2.88 -5.03 -11.55
C GLU A 85 -2.65 -6.38 -10.86
N PHE A 86 -2.45 -6.42 -9.54
CA PHE A 86 -2.33 -7.67 -8.79
C PHE A 86 -3.65 -8.44 -8.68
N PHE A 87 -4.79 -7.75 -8.77
CA PHE A 87 -6.10 -8.37 -8.56
C PHE A 87 -6.86 -8.58 -9.87
N ARG A 88 -6.67 -7.69 -10.85
CA ARG A 88 -7.44 -7.70 -12.10
C ARG A 88 -7.15 -8.94 -12.93
N SER A 89 -5.88 -9.32 -13.09
CA SER A 89 -5.49 -10.53 -13.81
C SER A 89 -6.06 -11.78 -13.14
N ILE A 90 -5.90 -11.90 -11.82
CA ILE A 90 -6.29 -13.10 -11.07
C ILE A 90 -7.80 -13.26 -10.91
N LEU A 91 -8.52 -12.17 -10.58
CA LEU A 91 -9.94 -12.25 -10.25
C LEU A 91 -10.86 -12.08 -11.47
N LEU A 92 -10.43 -11.34 -12.49
CA LEU A 92 -11.27 -11.04 -13.66
C LEU A 92 -10.86 -11.80 -14.93
N PHE A 93 -9.60 -12.22 -15.05
CA PHE A 93 -9.07 -12.93 -16.22
C PHE A 93 -8.28 -14.19 -15.85
N PRO A 94 -8.86 -15.13 -15.07
CA PRO A 94 -8.13 -16.27 -14.49
C PRO A 94 -7.51 -17.21 -15.54
N SER A 95 -8.03 -17.22 -16.76
CA SER A 95 -7.49 -18.01 -17.89
C SER A 95 -6.20 -17.45 -18.50
N GLU A 96 -5.82 -16.21 -18.18
CA GLU A 96 -4.63 -15.52 -18.72
C GLU A 96 -3.47 -15.48 -17.72
N VAL A 97 -3.62 -16.13 -16.56
CA VAL A 97 -2.68 -16.02 -15.44
C VAL A 97 -1.58 -17.07 -15.54
N GLU A 98 -0.69 -16.91 -16.50
CA GLU A 98 0.59 -17.65 -16.53
C GLU A 98 1.73 -16.88 -15.81
N THR A 99 1.52 -15.61 -15.45
CA THR A 99 2.60 -14.72 -15.03
C THR A 99 2.57 -14.36 -13.54
N LEU A 100 3.74 -14.48 -12.90
CA LEU A 100 4.04 -13.83 -11.63
C LEU A 100 3.90 -12.31 -11.79
N HIS A 101 3.18 -11.68 -10.85
CA HIS A 101 3.15 -10.23 -10.79
C HIS A 101 4.24 -9.78 -9.82
N MET A 102 5.20 -9.01 -10.34
CA MET A 102 6.25 -8.39 -9.54
C MET A 102 5.83 -6.98 -9.15
N HIS A 103 6.21 -6.57 -7.94
CA HIS A 103 6.13 -5.16 -7.59
C HIS A 103 6.98 -4.33 -8.55
N THR A 104 6.39 -3.23 -9.00
CA THR A 104 6.99 -2.25 -9.90
C THR A 104 7.02 -0.87 -9.24
N LYS A 105 7.79 0.06 -9.81
CA LYS A 105 7.76 1.47 -9.42
C LYS A 105 6.33 2.05 -9.53
N GLN A 106 5.53 1.58 -10.48
CA GLN A 106 4.12 2.01 -10.63
C GLN A 106 3.24 1.48 -9.50
N SER A 107 3.47 0.24 -9.06
CA SER A 107 2.74 -0.32 -7.92
C SER A 107 3.06 0.40 -6.61
N ASP A 108 4.30 0.88 -6.44
CA ASP A 108 4.67 1.73 -5.30
C ASP A 108 3.95 3.09 -5.34
N VAL A 109 3.79 3.68 -6.53
CA VAL A 109 3.05 4.94 -6.68
C VAL A 109 1.58 4.77 -6.31
N TRP A 110 0.97 3.62 -6.62
CA TRP A 110 -0.37 3.29 -6.13
C TRP A 110 -0.40 3.21 -4.61
N ALA A 111 0.53 2.46 -4.01
CA ALA A 111 0.63 2.30 -2.57
C ALA A 111 0.85 3.65 -1.85
N PHE A 112 1.64 4.54 -2.44
CA PHE A 112 1.83 5.91 -1.99
C PHE A 112 0.51 6.71 -1.98
N GLY A 113 -0.33 6.54 -2.99
CA GLY A 113 -1.68 7.11 -3.01
C GLY A 113 -2.54 6.63 -1.83
N MET A 114 -2.44 5.34 -1.49
CA MET A 114 -3.16 4.74 -0.37
C MET A 114 -2.63 5.20 1.00
N VAL A 115 -1.31 5.38 1.15
CA VAL A 115 -0.70 6.02 2.33
C VAL A 115 -1.16 7.47 2.47
N THR A 116 -1.18 8.22 1.37
CA THR A 116 -1.64 9.61 1.37
C THR A 116 -3.11 9.69 1.79
N TYR A 117 -3.94 8.79 1.29
CA TYR A 117 -5.33 8.64 1.70
C TYR A 117 -5.45 8.39 3.21
N GLU A 118 -4.65 7.47 3.74
CA GLU A 118 -4.62 7.14 5.17
C GLU A 118 -4.18 8.34 6.03
N LEU A 119 -3.20 9.13 5.58
CA LEU A 119 -2.77 10.34 6.26
C LEU A 119 -3.87 11.41 6.29
N LEU A 120 -4.59 11.59 5.18
CA LEU A 120 -5.64 12.60 5.05
C LEU A 120 -6.89 12.27 5.86
N THR A 121 -7.32 11.00 5.85
CA THR A 121 -8.55 10.55 6.52
C THR A 121 -8.29 10.11 7.96
N GLY A 122 -7.10 9.56 8.24
CA GLY A 122 -6.78 8.89 9.49
C GLY A 122 -7.35 7.48 9.60
N LEU A 123 -7.89 6.97 8.49
CA LEU A 123 -8.48 5.64 8.36
C LEU A 123 -7.65 4.83 7.37
N VAL A 124 -7.53 3.53 7.61
CA VAL A 124 -6.92 2.64 6.61
C VAL A 124 -7.74 2.65 5.30
N PRO A 125 -7.11 2.48 4.13
CA PRO A 125 -7.86 2.39 2.88
C PRO A 125 -8.91 1.26 2.94
N PHE A 126 -10.10 1.51 2.38
CA PHE A 126 -11.24 0.58 2.39
C PHE A 126 -11.68 0.15 3.80
N HIS A 127 -11.58 1.03 4.82
CA HIS A 127 -11.94 0.71 6.21
C HIS A 127 -13.37 0.19 6.40
N ASP A 128 -14.27 0.44 5.44
CA ASP A 128 -15.65 -0.06 5.40
C ASP A 128 -15.75 -1.56 5.07
N LEU A 129 -14.68 -2.14 4.50
CA LEU A 129 -14.59 -3.55 4.14
C LEU A 129 -13.84 -4.33 5.21
N LYS A 130 -14.49 -5.36 5.75
CA LYS A 130 -13.98 -6.15 6.88
C LYS A 130 -12.92 -7.16 6.46
N TYR A 131 -13.11 -7.81 5.31
CA TYR A 131 -12.25 -8.91 4.86
C TYR A 131 -11.43 -8.50 3.64
N ASP A 132 -10.18 -8.97 3.57
CA ASP A 132 -9.26 -8.66 2.49
C ASP A 132 -9.79 -9.13 1.13
N VAL A 133 -10.51 -10.26 1.06
CA VAL A 133 -11.19 -10.69 -0.18
C VAL A 133 -12.16 -9.63 -0.72
N GLN A 134 -12.90 -8.93 0.16
CA GLN A 134 -13.82 -7.87 -0.26
C GLN A 134 -13.03 -6.68 -0.82
N VAL A 135 -11.89 -6.36 -0.20
CA VAL A 135 -10.98 -5.30 -0.65
C VAL A 135 -10.40 -5.66 -2.02
N SER A 136 -9.91 -6.90 -2.20
CA SER A 136 -9.37 -7.39 -3.48
C SER A 136 -10.38 -7.28 -4.61
N PHE A 137 -11.64 -7.72 -4.40
CA PHE A 137 -12.70 -7.56 -5.40
C PHE A 137 -13.02 -6.08 -5.66
N ALA A 138 -13.15 -5.27 -4.61
CA ALA A 138 -13.41 -3.84 -4.75
C ALA A 138 -12.33 -3.18 -5.63
N ILE A 139 -11.05 -3.43 -5.34
CA ILE A 139 -9.93 -2.91 -6.12
C ILE A 139 -9.98 -3.43 -7.55
N ALA A 140 -10.19 -4.74 -7.77
CA ALA A 140 -10.24 -5.33 -9.11
C ALA A 140 -11.33 -4.70 -10.00
N TYR A 141 -12.48 -4.36 -9.42
CA TYR A 141 -13.57 -3.65 -10.10
C TYR A 141 -13.37 -2.12 -10.18
N GLY A 142 -12.24 -1.60 -9.74
CA GLY A 142 -11.90 -0.17 -9.83
C GLY A 142 -12.58 0.71 -8.78
N ARG A 143 -13.13 0.13 -7.70
CA ARG A 143 -13.67 0.90 -6.57
C ARG A 143 -12.53 1.61 -5.85
N LYS A 144 -12.76 2.87 -5.46
CA LYS A 144 -11.86 3.66 -4.63
C LYS A 144 -12.26 3.61 -3.14
N PRO A 145 -11.34 3.86 -2.19
CA PRO A 145 -11.67 4.00 -0.77
C PRO A 145 -12.72 5.08 -0.51
N VAL A 146 -13.58 4.86 0.49
CA VAL A 146 -14.61 5.83 0.92
C VAL A 146 -14.17 6.61 2.16
N PRO A 147 -14.38 7.94 2.22
CA PRO A 147 -13.97 8.80 3.34
C PRO A 147 -14.61 8.46 4.69
#